data_AF-A0A9D5Q282-F1
#
_entry.id   AF-A0A9D5Q282-F1
#
_cell.length_a   1.000
_cell.length_b   1.000
_cell.length_c   1.000
_cell.angle_alpha   90.00
_cell.angle_beta   90.00
_cell.angle_gamma   90.00
#
_symmetry.space_group_name_H-M   'P 1'
#
loop_
_entity.id
_entity.type
_entity.pdbx_description
1 polymer ?
#
loop_
_entity_poly.entity_id
_entity_poly.type
_entity_poly.pdbx_seq_one_letter_code
_entity_poly.pdbx_strand_id
1 'polypeptide(L)' 'MYDVAIVGAGASGISCAREVARRRRTVVLIENNQINFGGICLNKGCI' A
#
# COMPACT_ATOMS: atom_id res chain seq x y z
N MET A 1 0.35 14.82 9.76
CA MET A 1 1.75 14.57 9.38
C MET A 1 1.97 13.06 9.43
N TYR A 2 2.73 12.48 8.50
CA TYR A 2 3.02 11.04 8.45
C TYR A 2 4.53 10.82 8.49
N ASP A 3 4.99 9.75 9.14
CA ASP A 3 6.40 9.35 9.15
C ASP A 3 6.84 8.77 7.79
N VAL A 4 5.92 8.08 7.12
CA VAL A 4 6.16 7.42 5.82
C VAL A 4 4.98 7.65 4.88
N ALA A 5 5.26 8.00 3.63
CA ALA A 5 4.29 8.00 2.54
C ALA A 5 4.67 6.91 1.52
N ILE A 6 3.68 6.11 1.12
CA ILE A 6 3.85 5.02 0.15
C ILE A 6 2.90 5.31 -1.02
N VAL A 7 3.44 5.35 -2.24
CA VAL A 7 2.67 5.56 -3.47
C VAL A 7 2.56 4.23 -4.21
N GLY A 8 1.33 3.76 -4.37
CA GLY A 8 0.96 2.48 -4.97
C GLY A 8 0.55 1.44 -3.92
N ALA A 9 -0.71 0.99 -3.99
CA ALA A 9 -1.29 -0.04 -3.12
C ALA A 9 -1.16 -1.46 -3.70
N GLY A 10 -0.02 -1.75 -4.34
CA GLY A 10 0.34 -3.11 -4.75
C GLY A 10 0.78 -3.99 -3.58
N ALA A 11 1.12 -5.24 -3.86
CA ALA A 11 1.53 -6.22 -2.85
C ALA A 11 2.67 -5.71 -1.93
N SER A 12 3.69 -5.07 -2.50
CA SER A 12 4.79 -4.47 -1.74
C SER A 12 4.37 -3.24 -0.94
N GLY A 13 3.57 -2.34 -1.52
CA GLY A 13 3.09 -1.13 -0.88
C GLY A 13 2.23 -1.42 0.35
N ILE A 14 1.27 -2.35 0.21
CA ILE A 14 0.43 -2.81 1.33
C ILE A 14 1.28 -3.49 2.40
N SER A 15 2.22 -4.37 2.01
CA SER A 15 3.10 -5.06 2.96
C SER A 15 4.00 -4.11 3.74
N CYS A 16 4.54 -3.09 3.06
CA CYS A 16 5.35 -2.04 3.66
C CYS A 16 4.52 -1.18 4.62
N ALA A 17 3.33 -0.74 4.21
CA ALA A 17 2.41 0.03 5.06
C ALA A 17 2.07 -0.73 6.34
N ARG A 18 1.79 -2.03 6.22
CA ARG A 18 1.53 -2.91 7.36
C ARG A 18 2.71 -2.97 8.32
N GLU A 19 3.94 -3.12 7.82
CA GLU A 19 5.12 -3.21 8.68
C GLU A 19 5.47 -1.87 9.34
N VAL A 20 5.28 -0.74 8.65
CA VAL A 20 5.44 0.60 9.25
C VAL A 20 4.44 0.82 10.38
N ALA A 21 3.16 0.47 10.15
CA ALA A 21 2.14 0.54 11.18
C ALA A 21 2.46 -0.37 12.38
N ARG A 22 2.98 -1.58 12.12
CA ARG A 22 3.40 -2.55 13.15
C ARG A 22 4.51 -2.00 14.07
N ARG A 23 5.34 -1.09 13.55
CA ARG A 23 6.39 -0.38 14.29
C ARG A 23 5.90 0.88 14.99
N ARG A 24 4.58 1.06 15.11
CA ARG A 24 3.92 2.23 15.72
C ARG A 24 4.31 3.55 15.05
N ARG A 25 4.57 3.53 13.75
CA ARG A 25 4.80 4.73 12.94
C ARG A 25 3.55 5.07 12.14
N THR A 26 3.37 6.35 11.90
CA THR A 26 2.27 6.87 11.09
C THR A 26 2.62 6.71 9.61
N VAL A 27 1.71 6.11 8.84
CA VAL A 27 1.91 5.85 7.42
C VAL A 27 0.68 6.25 6.63
N VAL A 28 0.90 6.82 5.44
CA VAL A 28 -0.14 7.03 4.43
C VAL A 28 0.17 6.17 3.22
N LEU A 29 -0.81 5.38 2.78
CA LEU A 29 -0.77 4.60 1.55
C LEU A 29 -1.67 5.28 0.54
N ILE A 30 -1.11 5.66 -0.60
CA ILE A 30 -1.80 6.42 -1.64
C ILE A 30 -1.95 5.53 -2.86
N GLU A 31 -3.17 5.39 -3.34
CA GLU A 31 -3.48 4.73 -4.61
C GLU A 31 -4.35 5.66 -5.45
N ASN A 32 -4.12 5.69 -6.76
CA ASN A 32 -4.79 6.62 -7.67
C ASN A 32 -6.28 6.27 -7.87
N ASN A 33 -6.66 5.02 -7.62
CA ASN A 33 -7.99 4.51 -7.85
C ASN A 33 -8.28 3.36 -6.89
N GLN A 34 -9.43 3.42 -6.21
CA GLN A 34 -9.84 2.40 -5.26
C GLN A 34 -9.87 0.98 -5.87
N ILE A 35 -10.21 0.86 -7.16
CA ILE A 35 -10.27 -0.43 -7.88
C ILE A 35 -8.87 -1.06 -8.05
N ASN A 36 -7.80 -0.27 -7.91
CA ASN A 36 -6.42 -0.76 -8.02
C ASN A 36 -5.83 -1.23 -6.68
N PHE A 37 -6.57 -1.24 -5.57
CA PHE A 37 -6.08 -1.79 -4.30
C PHE A 37 -5.70 -3.26 -4.47
N GLY A 38 -4.51 -3.64 -4.00
CA GLY A 38 -3.88 -4.94 -4.30
C GLY A 38 -2.98 -4.92 -5.53
N GLY A 39 -2.96 -3.82 -6.29
CA GLY A 39 -2.12 -3.59 -7.47
C GLY A 39 -2.45 -4.49 -8.66
N ILE A 40 -1.54 -4.55 -9.61
CA ILE A 40 -1.70 -5.34 -10.83
C ILE A 40 -1.86 -6.83 -10.53
N CYS A 41 -1.09 -7.36 -9.58
CA CYS A 41 -1.11 -8.79 -9.26
C CYS A 41 -2.50 -9.27 -8.83
N LEU A 42 -3.24 -8.50 -8.02
CA LEU A 42 -4.59 -8.87 -7.61
C LEU A 42 -5.65 -8.57 -8.66
N ASN A 43 -5.53 -7.45 -9.38
CA ASN A 43 -6.63 -6.93 -10.18
C ASN A 43 -6.57 -7.31 -11.67
N LYS A 44 -5.39 -7.64 -12.21
CA LYS A 44 -5.16 -7.82 -13.65
C LYS A 44 -4.05 -8.84 -13.98
N GLY A 45 -3.60 -9.61 -13.00
CA GLY A 45 -2.30 -10.29 -13.06
C GLY A 45 -2.33 -11.72 -12.56
N CYS A 46 -1.87 -11.92 -11.32
CA CYS A 46 -1.58 -13.22 -10.74
C CYS A 46 -2.82 -14.02 -10.33
N ILE A 47 -3.85 -13.32 -9.85
CA ILE A 47 -5.16 -13.87 -9.44
C ILE A 47 -6.13 -13.65 -10.60
#